data_AF-A0A150S6W3-F1
#
_entry.id   AF-A0A150S6W3-F1
#
_cell.length_a   1.000
_cell.length_b   1.000
_cell.length_c   1.000
_cell.angle_alpha   90.00
_cell.angle_beta   90.00
_cell.angle_gamma   90.00
#
_symmetry.space_group_name_H-M   'P 1'
#
loop_
_entity.id
_entity.type
_entity.pdbx_description
1 polymer ?
#
loop_
_entity_poly.entity_id
_entity_poly.type
_entity_poly.pdbx_seq_one_letter_code
_entity_poly.pdbx_strand_id
1 'polypeptide(L)'
;MVTAIAAQGLAEARKNLWLAAPARRLASDGTLGVTVQGKRSRLVGSWALTDASRPDVERAFATERCAVGDAAARELLPALRAAFGDPGKGFDDPKKVGTAFKEAGWAAYLIAAAGTWPNLLGVIAGALAQGPGADPDYQLCARHDEGRLVLVAQIGR
;
A
#
# COMPACT_ATOMS: atom_id res chain seq x y z
N MET A 1 32.49 7.74 13.10
CA MET A 1 31.26 8.32 12.52
C MET A 1 30.92 7.68 11.17
N VAL A 2 31.87 7.56 10.23
CA VAL A 2 31.69 6.87 8.93
C VAL A 2 31.19 5.42 9.04
N THR A 3 31.69 4.66 10.02
CA THR A 3 31.28 3.27 10.28
C THR A 3 29.83 3.14 10.74
N ALA A 4 29.29 4.12 11.47
CA ALA A 4 27.89 4.11 11.92
C ALA A 4 26.93 4.41 10.77
N ILE A 5 27.28 5.35 9.89
CA ILE A 5 26.51 5.69 8.69
C ILE A 5 26.48 4.49 7.72
N ALA A 6 27.63 3.84 7.49
CA ALA A 6 27.71 2.66 6.64
C ALA A 6 26.89 1.48 7.20
N ALA A 7 26.91 1.26 8.51
CA ALA A 7 26.11 0.23 9.16
C ALA A 7 24.60 0.50 9.03
N GLN A 8 24.18 1.76 9.20
CA GLN A 8 22.80 2.18 8.99
C GLN A 8 22.37 1.96 7.52
N GLY A 9 23.16 2.42 6.56
CA GLY A 9 22.86 2.26 5.14
C GLY A 9 22.74 0.78 4.72
N LEU A 10 23.59 -0.09 5.28
CA LEU A 10 23.50 -1.54 5.04
C LEU A 10 22.22 -2.15 5.64
N ALA A 11 21.80 -1.70 6.83
CA ALA A 11 20.56 -2.16 7.45
C ALA A 11 19.33 -1.72 6.65
N GLU A 12 19.29 -0.48 6.20
CA GLU A 12 18.23 0.06 5.33
C GLU A 12 18.18 -0.71 3.99
N ALA A 13 19.32 -0.94 3.35
CA ALA A 13 19.42 -1.69 2.09
C ALA A 13 18.89 -3.12 2.22
N ARG A 14 19.20 -3.83 3.33
CA ARG A 14 18.67 -5.18 3.58
C ARG A 14 17.15 -5.20 3.72
N LYS A 15 16.57 -4.19 4.37
CA LYS A 15 15.10 -4.08 4.51
C LYS A 15 14.45 -3.76 3.17
N ASN A 16 15.02 -2.84 2.40
CA ASN A 16 14.57 -2.55 1.05
C ASN A 16 14.63 -3.80 0.14
N LEU A 17 15.69 -4.60 0.23
CA LEU A 17 15.80 -5.86 -0.51
C LEU A 17 14.70 -6.86 -0.13
N TRP A 18 14.40 -7.02 1.17
CA TRP A 18 13.32 -7.89 1.64
C TRP A 18 11.95 -7.41 1.13
N LEU A 19 11.68 -6.10 1.19
CA LEU A 19 10.46 -5.49 0.65
C LEU A 19 10.36 -5.67 -0.88
N ALA A 20 11.48 -5.63 -1.60
CA ALA A 20 11.51 -5.78 -3.06
C ALA A 20 11.37 -7.23 -3.54
N ALA A 21 11.52 -8.23 -2.66
CA ALA A 21 11.46 -9.65 -3.00
C ALA A 21 10.39 -10.42 -2.19
N PRO A 22 9.10 -10.02 -2.28
CA PRO A 22 8.03 -10.71 -1.56
C PRO A 22 7.85 -12.15 -2.07
N ALA A 23 7.48 -13.05 -1.14
CA ALA A 23 7.35 -14.49 -1.39
C ALA A 23 6.28 -14.85 -2.43
N ARG A 24 5.23 -14.02 -2.57
CA ARG A 24 4.29 -14.06 -3.70
C ARG A 24 4.46 -12.79 -4.51
N ARG A 25 5.05 -12.92 -5.70
CA ARG A 25 5.13 -11.80 -6.65
C ARG A 25 3.79 -11.67 -7.37
N LEU A 26 3.08 -10.56 -7.17
CA LEU A 26 2.14 -10.07 -8.18
C LEU A 26 2.91 -9.40 -9.33
N ALA A 27 2.20 -8.97 -10.37
CA ALA A 27 2.78 -8.16 -11.44
C ALA A 27 3.45 -6.92 -10.83
N SER A 28 4.75 -6.75 -11.09
CA SER A 28 5.50 -5.55 -10.72
C SER A 28 5.21 -4.43 -11.72
N ASP A 29 3.95 -3.99 -11.74
CA ASP A 29 3.43 -2.93 -12.59
C ASP A 29 2.47 -2.05 -11.79
N GLY A 30 3.06 -1.30 -10.86
CA GLY A 30 2.37 -0.31 -10.05
C GLY A 30 2.61 1.09 -10.61
N THR A 31 1.55 1.88 -10.77
CA THR A 31 1.63 3.31 -11.06
C THR A 31 1.16 4.11 -9.87
N LEU A 32 1.80 5.25 -9.62
CA LEU A 32 1.43 6.19 -8.56
C LEU A 32 1.39 7.59 -9.14
N GLY A 33 0.24 8.25 -9.02
CA GLY A 33 0.05 9.65 -9.32
C GLY A 33 -0.27 10.43 -8.05
N VAL A 34 0.35 11.60 -7.89
CA VAL A 34 0.06 12.51 -6.78
C VAL A 34 -0.28 13.87 -7.38
N THR A 35 -1.42 14.42 -6.98
CA THR A 35 -1.85 15.76 -7.31
C THR A 35 -2.03 16.54 -6.01
N VAL A 36 -1.41 17.72 -5.91
CA VAL A 36 -1.55 18.61 -4.77
C VAL A 36 -2.04 19.97 -5.27
N GLN A 37 -3.13 20.46 -4.69
CA GLN A 37 -3.69 21.77 -5.00
C GLN A 37 -4.09 22.48 -3.70
N GLY A 38 -3.21 23.34 -3.19
CA GLY A 38 -3.41 23.98 -1.90
C GLY A 38 -3.43 22.96 -0.76
N LYS A 39 -4.52 22.91 0.00
CA LYS A 39 -4.73 21.93 1.09
C LYS A 39 -5.27 20.59 0.60
N ARG A 40 -5.71 20.52 -0.66
CA ARG A 40 -6.23 19.29 -1.26
C ARG A 40 -5.08 18.46 -1.79
N SER A 41 -5.14 17.18 -1.48
CA SER A 41 -4.24 16.19 -2.05
C SER A 41 -5.07 15.03 -2.58
N ARG A 42 -4.65 14.50 -3.72
CA ARG A 42 -5.20 13.29 -4.33
C ARG A 42 -4.04 12.40 -4.72
N LEU A 43 -4.07 11.17 -4.23
CA LEU A 43 -3.14 10.12 -4.58
C LEU A 43 -3.91 9.02 -5.30
N VAL A 44 -3.45 8.65 -6.47
CA VAL A 44 -4.00 7.55 -7.27
C VAL A 44 -2.92 6.51 -7.41
N GLY A 45 -3.18 5.31 -6.94
CA GLY A 45 -2.31 4.17 -7.19
C GLY A 45 -3.03 3.12 -8.03
N SER A 46 -2.34 2.45 -8.94
CA SER A 46 -2.92 1.31 -9.66
C SER A 46 -1.93 0.18 -9.87
N TRP A 47 -2.39 -1.07 -9.73
CA TRP A 47 -1.54 -2.26 -9.84
C TRP A 47 -2.19 -3.28 -10.75
N ALA A 48 -1.43 -3.80 -11.71
CA ALA A 48 -1.85 -4.95 -12.50
C ALA A 48 -2.08 -6.18 -11.61
N LEU A 49 -3.17 -6.91 -11.89
CA LEU A 49 -3.52 -8.13 -11.19
C LEU A 49 -2.97 -9.35 -11.92
N THR A 50 -2.45 -10.31 -11.16
CA THR A 50 -2.13 -11.64 -11.72
C THR A 50 -3.40 -12.47 -11.86
N ASP A 51 -3.33 -13.55 -12.64
CA ASP A 51 -4.44 -14.49 -12.77
C ASP A 51 -4.86 -15.11 -11.43
N ALA A 52 -3.92 -15.20 -10.46
CA ALA A 52 -4.20 -15.72 -9.13
C ALA A 52 -5.01 -14.75 -8.26
N SER A 53 -4.76 -13.43 -8.35
CA SER A 53 -5.47 -12.43 -7.53
C SER A 53 -6.70 -11.86 -8.23
N ARG A 54 -6.72 -11.85 -9.57
CA ARG A 54 -7.74 -11.18 -10.37
C ARG A 54 -9.18 -11.59 -10.01
N PRO A 55 -9.56 -12.89 -9.91
CA PRO A 55 -10.95 -13.27 -9.72
C PRO A 55 -11.58 -12.75 -8.42
N ASP A 56 -10.82 -12.74 -7.33
CA ASP A 56 -11.33 -12.31 -6.03
C ASP A 56 -11.33 -10.78 -5.90
N VAL A 57 -10.37 -10.08 -6.53
CA VAL A 57 -10.35 -8.61 -6.62
C VAL A 57 -11.48 -8.09 -7.50
N GLU A 58 -11.69 -8.70 -8.67
CA GLU A 58 -12.81 -8.39 -9.54
C GLU A 58 -14.14 -8.57 -8.80
N ARG A 59 -14.30 -9.68 -8.07
CA ARG A 59 -15.54 -9.90 -7.29
C ARG A 59 -15.73 -8.87 -6.18
N ALA A 60 -14.68 -8.52 -5.44
CA ALA A 60 -14.79 -7.64 -4.28
C ALA A 60 -14.92 -6.15 -4.65
N PHE A 61 -14.43 -5.76 -5.82
CA PHE A 61 -14.32 -4.37 -6.26
C PHE A 61 -14.82 -4.14 -7.69
N ALA A 62 -15.74 -5.00 -8.19
CA ALA A 62 -16.45 -4.81 -9.46
C ALA A 62 -17.16 -3.45 -9.51
N THR A 63 -17.65 -2.98 -8.36
CA THR A 63 -18.08 -1.61 -8.14
C THR A 63 -17.10 -0.90 -7.22
N GLU A 64 -16.94 0.41 -7.40
CA GLU A 64 -16.10 1.21 -6.53
C GLU A 64 -16.62 1.18 -5.09
N ARG A 65 -15.70 0.98 -4.15
CA ARG A 65 -15.97 0.99 -2.70
C ARG A 65 -15.14 2.10 -2.06
N CYS A 66 -15.82 3.08 -1.49
CA CYS A 66 -15.20 4.20 -0.79
C CYS A 66 -15.48 4.13 0.71
N ALA A 67 -14.52 4.59 1.51
CA ALA A 67 -14.65 4.73 2.95
C ALA A 67 -13.92 6.00 3.41
N VAL A 68 -14.42 6.61 4.48
CA VAL A 68 -13.94 7.91 4.99
C VAL A 68 -13.45 7.75 6.43
N GLY A 69 -12.32 8.40 6.74
CA GLY A 69 -11.67 8.37 8.06
C GLY A 69 -11.49 6.94 8.56
N ASP A 70 -11.94 6.69 9.78
CA ASP A 70 -11.84 5.38 10.44
C ASP A 70 -12.51 4.22 9.68
N ALA A 71 -13.54 4.49 8.87
CA ALA A 71 -14.20 3.45 8.08
C ALA A 71 -13.24 2.85 7.04
N ALA A 72 -12.26 3.62 6.54
CA ALA A 72 -11.25 3.10 5.62
C ALA A 72 -10.37 2.02 6.28
N ALA A 73 -10.08 2.16 7.58
CA ALA A 73 -9.34 1.17 8.35
C ALA A 73 -10.18 -0.04 8.76
N ARG A 74 -11.46 0.18 9.10
CA ARG A 74 -12.34 -0.87 9.64
C ARG A 74 -13.05 -1.69 8.58
N GLU A 75 -13.30 -1.13 7.40
CA GLU A 75 -14.10 -1.78 6.36
C GLU A 75 -13.29 -2.04 5.08
N LEU A 76 -12.63 -1.02 4.56
CA LEU A 76 -11.96 -1.12 3.26
C LEU A 76 -10.67 -1.93 3.33
N LEU A 77 -9.85 -1.73 4.38
CA LEU A 77 -8.62 -2.49 4.57
C LEU A 77 -8.84 -4.00 4.75
N PRO A 78 -9.82 -4.47 5.55
CA PRO A 78 -10.20 -5.89 5.58
C PRO A 78 -10.75 -6.41 4.25
N ALA A 79 -11.54 -5.63 3.52
CA ALA A 79 -12.05 -6.02 2.21
C ALA A 79 -10.92 -6.22 1.20
N LEU A 80 -9.94 -5.31 1.17
CA LEU A 80 -8.72 -5.46 0.38
C LEU A 80 -8.03 -6.76 0.79
N ARG A 81 -7.77 -6.98 2.08
CA ARG A 81 -7.13 -8.20 2.59
C ARG A 81 -7.78 -9.49 2.10
N ALA A 82 -9.11 -9.55 2.18
CA ALA A 82 -9.86 -10.71 1.74
C ALA A 82 -9.76 -10.94 0.22
N ALA A 83 -9.82 -9.87 -0.57
CA ALA A 83 -9.92 -9.94 -2.03
C ALA A 83 -8.64 -10.41 -2.74
N PHE A 84 -7.48 -10.28 -2.12
CA PHE A 84 -6.20 -10.68 -2.72
C PHE A 84 -5.58 -11.90 -2.06
N GLY A 85 -6.15 -12.36 -0.93
CA GLY A 85 -5.74 -13.58 -0.24
C GLY A 85 -4.44 -13.46 0.58
N ASP A 86 -3.80 -14.61 0.79
CA ASP A 86 -2.62 -14.78 1.66
C ASP A 86 -1.38 -14.01 1.13
N PRO A 87 -0.85 -13.02 1.88
CA PRO A 87 0.32 -12.24 1.49
C PRO A 87 1.65 -13.02 1.59
N GLY A 88 1.63 -14.24 2.13
CA GLY A 88 2.80 -15.06 2.41
C GLY A 88 3.37 -14.79 3.81
N LYS A 89 4.05 -15.80 4.36
CA LYS A 89 4.66 -15.74 5.71
C LYS A 89 5.61 -14.55 5.83
N GLY A 90 5.45 -13.76 6.91
CA GLY A 90 6.27 -12.57 7.20
C GLY A 90 5.62 -11.26 6.76
N PHE A 91 4.54 -11.32 5.98
CA PHE A 91 3.76 -10.17 5.53
C PHE A 91 2.30 -10.21 6.04
N ASP A 92 1.98 -11.21 6.85
CA ASP A 92 0.71 -11.44 7.53
C ASP A 92 0.46 -10.47 8.70
N ASP A 93 1.52 -9.85 9.23
CA ASP A 93 1.45 -8.83 10.29
C ASP A 93 1.68 -7.41 9.73
N PRO A 94 0.61 -6.60 9.60
CA PRO A 94 0.69 -5.24 9.07
C PRO A 94 1.55 -4.30 9.91
N LYS A 95 1.67 -4.55 11.23
CA LYS A 95 2.51 -3.74 12.11
C LYS A 95 3.98 -4.01 11.83
N LYS A 96 4.37 -5.27 11.60
CA LYS A 96 5.74 -5.61 11.21
C LYS A 96 6.12 -4.99 9.87
N VAL A 97 5.22 -5.03 8.89
CA VAL A 97 5.43 -4.37 7.60
C VAL A 97 5.58 -2.85 7.80
N GLY A 98 4.68 -2.21 8.54
CA GLY A 98 4.78 -0.78 8.84
C GLY A 98 6.08 -0.37 9.53
N THR A 99 6.58 -1.18 10.48
CA THR A 99 7.89 -0.97 11.11
C THR A 99 9.03 -1.13 10.12
N ALA A 100 9.03 -2.19 9.30
CA ALA A 100 10.05 -2.41 8.29
C ALA A 100 10.13 -1.25 7.28
N PHE A 101 8.99 -0.64 6.91
CA PHE A 101 8.93 0.56 6.07
C PHE A 101 9.61 1.76 6.70
N LYS A 102 9.30 2.07 7.97
CA LYS A 102 9.92 3.18 8.70
C LYS A 102 11.44 3.01 8.78
N GLU A 103 11.88 1.80 9.03
CA GLU A 103 13.30 1.49 9.19
C GLU A 103 14.05 1.34 7.86
N ALA A 104 13.35 1.24 6.73
CA ALA A 104 13.92 1.16 5.38
C ALA A 104 14.05 2.53 4.69
N GLY A 105 13.51 3.59 5.32
CA GLY A 105 13.60 4.96 4.84
C GLY A 105 12.74 5.23 3.60
N TRP A 106 13.00 6.36 2.92
CA TRP A 106 12.19 6.83 1.79
C TRP A 106 12.09 5.86 0.61
N ALA A 107 13.14 5.06 0.37
CA ALA A 107 13.17 4.09 -0.73
C ALA A 107 12.08 3.00 -0.62
N ALA A 108 11.66 2.68 0.61
CA ALA A 108 10.61 1.70 0.85
C ALA A 108 9.28 2.09 0.19
N TYR A 109 8.94 3.38 0.19
CA TYR A 109 7.70 3.87 -0.42
C TYR A 109 7.69 3.71 -1.95
N LEU A 110 8.84 3.85 -2.60
CA LEU A 110 8.97 3.56 -4.03
C LEU A 110 8.83 2.06 -4.31
N ILE A 111 9.38 1.21 -3.43
CA ILE A 111 9.23 -0.24 -3.50
C ILE A 111 7.79 -0.69 -3.22
N ALA A 112 7.03 0.05 -2.40
CA ALA A 112 5.59 -0.18 -2.27
C ALA A 112 4.79 0.23 -3.49
N ALA A 113 5.11 1.39 -4.06
CA ALA A 113 4.40 1.90 -5.22
C ALA A 113 4.61 0.96 -6.42
N ALA A 114 5.84 0.50 -6.65
CA ALA A 114 6.20 -0.38 -7.76
C ALA A 114 6.02 -1.89 -7.45
N GLY A 115 5.85 -2.23 -6.18
CA GLY A 115 5.90 -3.60 -5.69
C GLY A 115 4.54 -4.24 -5.46
N THR A 116 4.59 -5.47 -5.01
CA THR A 116 3.42 -6.35 -4.95
C THR A 116 2.65 -6.18 -3.65
N TRP A 117 1.41 -6.69 -3.66
CA TRP A 117 0.42 -6.80 -2.58
C TRP A 117 0.85 -6.55 -1.12
N PRO A 118 1.87 -7.24 -0.55
CA PRO A 118 2.26 -7.02 0.85
C PRO A 118 2.69 -5.60 1.17
N ASN A 119 3.42 -4.98 0.25
CA ASN A 119 3.95 -3.64 0.43
C ASN A 119 2.82 -2.61 0.38
N LEU A 120 1.85 -2.84 -0.51
CA LEU A 120 0.72 -1.95 -0.70
C LEU A 120 -0.18 -1.90 0.54
N LEU A 121 -0.56 -3.06 1.07
CA LEU A 121 -1.37 -3.13 2.30
C LEU A 121 -0.65 -2.57 3.52
N GLY A 122 0.66 -2.80 3.64
CA GLY A 122 1.47 -2.23 4.70
C GLY A 122 1.47 -0.70 4.67
N VAL A 123 1.61 -0.11 3.47
CA VAL A 123 1.54 1.35 3.29
C VAL A 123 0.15 1.89 3.56
N ILE A 124 -0.92 1.25 3.07
CA ILE A 124 -2.30 1.67 3.34
C ILE A 124 -2.58 1.59 4.84
N ALA A 125 -2.24 0.47 5.49
CA ALA A 125 -2.42 0.31 6.93
C ALA A 125 -1.62 1.34 7.74
N GLY A 126 -0.39 1.65 7.32
CA GLY A 126 0.44 2.68 7.94
C GLY A 126 -0.14 4.09 7.77
N ALA A 127 -0.58 4.43 6.56
CA ALA A 127 -1.20 5.73 6.26
C ALA A 127 -2.52 5.94 7.03
N LEU A 128 -3.30 4.86 7.19
CA LEU A 128 -4.53 4.86 7.97
C LEU A 128 -4.29 4.95 9.48
N ALA A 129 -3.20 4.37 9.99
CA ALA A 129 -2.94 4.34 11.43
C ALA A 129 -2.22 5.59 11.96
N GLN A 130 -1.35 6.23 11.16
CA GLN A 130 -0.39 7.22 11.68
C GLN A 130 -0.16 8.42 10.74
N GLY A 131 -0.99 8.59 9.71
CA GLY A 131 -0.82 9.62 8.69
C GLY A 131 -2.13 10.30 8.29
N PRO A 132 -2.31 10.68 7.02
CA PRO A 132 -3.51 11.39 6.58
C PRO A 132 -4.81 10.59 6.79
N GLY A 133 -4.75 9.28 6.95
CA GLY A 133 -5.94 8.48 7.22
C GLY A 133 -6.52 8.58 8.64
N ALA A 134 -5.84 9.29 9.55
CA ALA A 134 -6.44 9.75 10.81
C ALA A 134 -7.24 11.05 10.64
N ASP A 135 -7.16 11.70 9.48
CA ASP A 135 -8.00 12.85 9.16
C ASP A 135 -9.44 12.36 8.88
N PRO A 136 -10.46 12.91 9.55
CA PRO A 136 -11.85 12.52 9.31
C PRO A 136 -12.32 12.80 7.88
N ASP A 137 -11.65 13.66 7.12
CA ASP A 137 -11.98 13.98 5.72
C ASP A 137 -11.11 13.20 4.72
N TYR A 138 -10.29 12.27 5.19
CA TYR A 138 -9.57 11.37 4.32
C TYR A 138 -10.51 10.32 3.75
N GLN A 139 -10.66 10.30 2.43
CA GLN A 139 -11.40 9.28 1.72
C GLN A 139 -10.45 8.35 1.00
N LEU A 140 -10.68 7.04 1.12
CA LEU A 140 -10.03 6.00 0.33
C LEU A 140 -11.09 5.25 -0.46
N CYS A 141 -10.90 5.16 -1.77
CA CYS A 141 -11.73 4.37 -2.69
C CYS A 141 -10.89 3.27 -3.33
N ALA A 142 -11.52 2.12 -3.54
CA ALA A 142 -10.94 0.99 -4.26
C ALA A 142 -11.89 0.51 -5.35
N ARG A 143 -11.37 0.28 -6.55
CA ARG A 143 -12.12 -0.31 -7.66
C ARG A 143 -11.23 -1.22 -8.51
N HIS A 144 -11.85 -2.20 -9.15
CA HIS A 144 -11.24 -2.91 -10.26
C HIS A 144 -11.46 -2.11 -11.55
N ASP A 145 -10.42 -1.98 -12.37
CA ASP A 145 -10.47 -1.31 -13.68
C ASP A 145 -9.52 -2.02 -14.65
N GLU A 146 -10.06 -2.62 -15.71
CA GLU A 146 -9.30 -3.25 -16.81
C GLU A 146 -8.15 -4.19 -16.36
N GLY A 147 -8.39 -5.07 -15.39
CA GLY A 147 -7.38 -6.01 -14.88
C GLY A 147 -6.42 -5.39 -13.86
N ARG A 148 -6.73 -4.19 -13.36
CA ARG A 148 -5.96 -3.49 -12.33
C ARG A 148 -6.82 -3.25 -11.09
N LEU A 149 -6.19 -3.27 -9.91
CA LEU A 149 -6.74 -2.58 -8.75
C LEU A 149 -6.35 -1.12 -8.84
N VAL A 150 -7.33 -0.23 -8.68
CA VAL A 150 -7.12 1.21 -8.55
C VAL A 150 -7.52 1.64 -7.15
N LEU A 151 -6.63 2.38 -6.49
CA LEU A 151 -6.89 3.05 -5.21
C LEU A 151 -6.83 4.56 -5.40
N VAL A 152 -7.81 5.25 -4.87
CA VAL A 152 -7.84 6.72 -4.84
C VAL A 152 -7.94 7.16 -3.39
N ALA A 153 -6.91 7.84 -2.91
CA ALA A 153 -6.88 8.50 -1.63
C ALA A 153 -6.99 10.02 -1.83
N GLN A 154 -7.85 10.69 -1.09
CA GLN A 154 -7.96 12.15 -1.15
C GLN A 154 -8.32 12.78 0.18
N ILE A 155 -7.86 14.02 0.38
CA ILE A 155 -8.27 14.90 1.48
C ILE A 155 -9.06 16.06 0.88
N GLY A 156 -10.33 16.18 1.25
CA GLY A 156 -11.31 17.03 0.57
C GLY A 156 -11.34 18.51 0.97
N ARG A 157 -10.59 18.96 1.98
CA ARG A 157 -10.62 20.36 2.44
C ARG A 157 -9.94 21.32 1.45
#